data_AF-A0A6I3UUZ3-F1
#
_entry.id   AF-A0A6I3UUZ3-F1
#
_cell.length_a   1.000
_cell.length_b   1.000
_cell.length_c   1.000
_cell.angle_alpha   90.00
_cell.angle_beta   90.00
_cell.angle_gamma   90.00
#
_symmetry.space_group_name_H-M   'P 1'
#
loop_
_entity.id
_entity.type
_entity.pdbx_description
1 polymer ?
#
loop_
_entity_poly.entity_id
_entity_poly.type
_entity_poly.pdbx_seq_one_letter_code
_entity_poly.pdbx_strand_id
1 'polypeptide(L)'
;GYTSTITTEKEGKYTITNEYTPEKIAVSGQKTWIDNNDQDRIRPASITVKLLANGKETGQEATATAETGWKYEFTNLDRYQNGKPIEYTVK
;
A
#
# COMPACT_ATOMS: atom_id res chain seq x y z
N GLY A 1 1.41 -11.33 -14.36
CA GLY A 1 1.39 -12.40 -15.39
C GLY A 1 2.17 -13.58 -14.86
N TYR A 2 1.97 -14.78 -15.42
CA TYR A 2 2.79 -15.94 -15.08
C TYR A 2 3.99 -16.04 -16.03
N THR A 3 5.16 -16.38 -15.50
CA THR A 3 6.32 -16.83 -16.26
C THR A 3 6.45 -18.34 -16.09
N SER A 4 6.43 -19.07 -17.20
CA SER A 4 6.53 -20.53 -17.17
C SER A 4 7.92 -20.99 -17.62
N THR A 5 8.53 -21.91 -16.89
CA THR A 5 9.76 -22.61 -17.32
C THR A 5 9.48 -24.10 -17.46
N ILE A 6 10.07 -24.72 -18.48
CA ILE A 6 9.98 -26.16 -18.71
C ILE A 6 11.38 -26.73 -18.54
N THR A 7 11.53 -27.65 -17.60
CA THR A 7 12.77 -28.40 -17.39
C THR A 7 12.57 -29.84 -17.82
N THR A 8 13.40 -30.32 -18.74
CA THR A 8 13.42 -31.73 -19.15
C THR A 8 14.34 -32.51 -18.23
N GLU A 9 13.80 -33.49 -17.52
CA GLU A 9 14.57 -34.47 -16.76
C GLU A 9 14.93 -35.67 -17.67
N LYS A 10 15.97 -36.44 -17.30
CA LYS A 10 16.31 -37.67 -18.02
C LYS A 10 15.09 -38.59 -18.06
N GLU A 11 14.92 -39.29 -19.19
CA GLU A 11 13.80 -40.22 -19.46
C GLU A 11 12.42 -39.56 -19.63
N GLY A 12 12.32 -38.46 -20.38
CA GLY A 12 11.03 -37.96 -20.89
C GLY A 12 10.07 -37.41 -19.82
N LYS A 13 10.59 -37.11 -18.63
CA LYS A 13 9.86 -36.36 -17.59
C LYS A 13 10.04 -34.87 -17.81
N TYR A 14 8.94 -34.13 -17.68
CA TYR A 14 8.93 -32.67 -17.79
C TYR A 14 8.44 -32.08 -16.47
N THR A 15 9.20 -31.13 -15.93
CA THR A 15 8.78 -30.31 -14.81
C THR A 15 8.40 -28.93 -15.38
N ILE A 16 7.14 -28.54 -15.22
CA ILE A 16 6.63 -27.22 -15.60
C ILE A 16 6.53 -26.38 -14.33
N THR A 17 7.29 -25.30 -14.25
CA THR A 17 7.25 -24.37 -13.13
C THR A 17 6.57 -23.09 -13.60
N ASN A 18 5.51 -22.68 -12.90
CA ASN A 18 4.87 -21.38 -13.11
C ASN A 18 5.24 -20.45 -11.96
N GLU A 19 5.82 -19.29 -12.29
CA GLU A 19 6.16 -18.25 -11.34
C GLU A 19 5.18 -17.07 -11.50
N TYR A 20 4.71 -16.53 -10.38
CA TYR A 20 3.82 -15.38 -10.35
C TYR A 20 4.42 -14.30 -9.47
N THR A 21 4.61 -13.11 -10.02
CA THR A 21 4.94 -11.91 -9.26
C THR A 21 3.66 -11.14 -8.94
N PRO A 22 3.26 -11.04 -7.66
CA PRO A 22 2.09 -10.25 -7.27
C PRO A 22 2.26 -8.78 -7.64
N GLU A 23 1.19 -8.19 -8.18
CA GLU A 23 1.17 -6.76 -8.48
C GLU A 23 1.16 -5.92 -7.20
N LYS A 24 2.00 -4.88 -7.17
CA LYS A 24 2.10 -3.92 -6.07
C LYS A 24 1.53 -2.57 -6.49
N ILE A 25 0.94 -1.86 -5.53
CA ILE A 25 0.39 -0.50 -5.70
C ILE A 25 0.90 0.44 -4.60
N ALA A 26 0.57 1.72 -4.77
CA ALA A 26 0.77 2.75 -3.76
C ALA A 26 -0.55 3.47 -3.45
N VAL A 27 -0.69 3.93 -2.21
CA VAL A 27 -1.81 4.76 -1.73
C VAL A 27 -1.22 6.02 -1.13
N SER A 28 -1.61 7.18 -1.66
CA SER A 28 -1.14 8.48 -1.18
C SER A 28 -2.30 9.45 -1.00
N GLY A 29 -2.06 10.48 -0.20
CA GLY A 29 -3.05 11.52 0.07
C GLY A 29 -2.45 12.74 0.74
N GLN A 30 -3.32 13.69 1.07
CA GLN A 30 -2.93 14.95 1.68
C GLN A 30 -4.00 15.38 2.70
N LYS A 31 -3.58 15.80 3.89
CA LYS A 31 -4.46 16.46 4.85
C LYS A 31 -4.63 17.93 4.48
N THR A 32 -5.88 18.34 4.25
CA THR A 32 -6.27 19.74 4.16
C THR A 32 -6.82 20.21 5.50
N TRP A 33 -6.41 21.40 5.92
CA TRP A 33 -6.90 22.05 7.13
C TRP A 33 -7.89 23.17 6.76
N ILE A 34 -9.04 23.19 7.42
CA ILE A 34 -10.05 24.27 7.33
C ILE A 34 -10.13 24.91 8.71
N ASP A 35 -9.13 25.73 9.05
CA ASP A 35 -8.88 26.26 10.40
C ASP A 35 -8.40 27.73 10.40
N ASN A 36 -8.72 28.48 9.35
CA ASN A 36 -8.31 29.88 9.16
C ASN A 36 -6.80 30.12 9.30
N ASN A 37 -5.99 29.24 8.72
CA ASN A 37 -4.52 29.30 8.79
C ASN A 37 -4.00 29.18 10.23
N ASP A 38 -4.54 28.20 10.97
CA ASP A 38 -4.17 27.92 12.36
C ASP A 38 -4.31 29.15 13.29
N GLN A 39 -5.42 29.90 13.13
CA GLN A 39 -5.67 31.14 13.89
C GLN A 39 -5.60 30.93 15.41
N ASP A 40 -6.12 29.80 15.88
CA ASP A 40 -6.18 29.45 17.30
C ASP A 40 -4.87 28.82 17.80
N ARG A 41 -3.91 28.54 16.92
CA ARG A 41 -2.60 27.91 17.23
C ARG A 41 -2.72 26.56 17.93
N ILE A 42 -3.74 25.78 17.56
CA ILE A 42 -4.01 24.44 18.11
C ILE A 42 -3.70 23.33 17.11
N ARG A 43 -3.35 23.67 15.86
CA ARG A 43 -2.98 22.66 14.87
C ARG A 43 -1.77 21.86 15.40
N PRO A 44 -1.85 20.52 15.41
CA PRO A 44 -0.73 19.71 15.87
C PRO A 44 0.45 19.85 14.92
N ALA A 45 1.67 19.58 15.40
CA ALA A 45 2.86 19.60 14.56
C ALA A 45 2.87 18.45 13.52
N SER A 46 2.20 17.35 13.83
CA SER A 46 2.09 16.18 12.97
C SER A 46 0.74 15.46 13.16
N ILE A 47 0.39 14.64 12.17
CA ILE A 47 -0.66 13.63 12.30
C ILE A 47 -0.09 12.26 11.94
N THR A 48 -0.65 11.23 12.54
CA THR A 48 -0.41 9.84 12.16
C THR A 48 -1.61 9.36 11.35
N VAL A 49 -1.36 8.87 10.15
CA VAL A 49 -2.35 8.27 9.25
C VAL A 49 -2.16 6.76 9.29
N LYS A 50 -3.22 6.01 9.59
CA LYS A 50 -3.18 4.54 9.62
C LYS A 50 -3.75 3.97 8.34
N LEU A 51 -3.08 2.96 7.79
CA LEU A 51 -3.59 2.23 6.62
C LEU A 51 -4.44 1.04 7.05
N LEU A 52 -5.63 0.94 6.46
CA LEU A 52 -6.52 -0.21 6.60
C LEU A 52 -6.60 -0.98 5.27
N ALA A 53 -6.68 -2.30 5.36
CA ALA A 53 -6.94 -3.21 4.25
C ALA A 53 -8.23 -3.97 4.54
N ASN A 54 -9.22 -3.87 3.65
CA ASN A 54 -10.54 -4.48 3.82
C ASN A 54 -11.15 -4.15 5.19
N GLY A 55 -11.04 -2.89 5.62
CA GLY A 55 -11.55 -2.40 6.90
C GLY A 55 -10.77 -2.82 8.15
N LYS A 56 -9.62 -3.49 8.03
CA LYS A 56 -8.76 -3.89 9.16
C LYS A 56 -7.44 -3.15 9.16
N GLU A 57 -6.93 -2.76 10.33
CA GLU A 57 -5.62 -2.11 10.43
C GLU A 57 -4.50 -3.03 9.91
N THR A 58 -3.63 -2.48 9.07
CA THR A 58 -2.47 -3.19 8.52
C THR A 58 -1.24 -3.13 9.44
N GLY A 59 -1.26 -2.26 10.45
CA GLY A 59 -0.09 -1.90 11.25
C GLY A 59 0.86 -0.91 10.58
N GLN A 60 0.61 -0.53 9.32
CA GLN A 60 1.37 0.53 8.67
C GLN A 60 0.82 1.91 9.04
N GLU A 61 1.74 2.81 9.36
CA GLU A 61 1.45 4.20 9.70
C GLU A 61 2.34 5.14 8.89
N ALA A 62 1.81 6.31 8.53
CA ALA A 62 2.56 7.38 7.90
C ALA A 62 2.36 8.68 8.68
N THR A 63 3.44 9.44 8.85
CA THR A 63 3.39 10.75 9.52
C THR A 63 3.30 11.85 8.48
N ALA A 64 2.32 12.74 8.62
CA ALA A 64 2.22 13.95 7.81
C ALA A 64 2.46 15.19 8.67
N THR A 65 3.28 16.10 8.17
CA THR A 65 3.70 17.35 8.84
C THR A 65 3.56 18.54 7.90
N ALA A 66 3.69 19.76 8.43
CA ALA A 66 3.78 20.96 7.60
C ALA A 66 4.92 20.91 6.58
N GLU A 67 6.09 20.37 6.95
CA GLU A 67 7.26 20.23 6.08
C GLU A 67 7.00 19.33 4.86
N THR A 68 6.23 18.26 5.06
CA THR A 68 5.79 17.36 3.97
C THR A 68 4.64 17.92 3.13
N GLY A 69 4.18 19.16 3.42
CA GLY A 69 2.97 19.71 2.84
C GLY A 69 1.73 18.92 3.22
N TRP A 70 1.74 18.27 4.40
CA TRP A 70 0.69 17.40 4.92
C TRP A 70 0.37 16.18 4.04
N LYS A 71 1.34 15.74 3.22
CA LYS A 71 1.21 14.55 2.36
C LYS A 71 1.65 13.29 3.08
N TYR A 72 1.08 12.16 2.68
CA TYR A 72 1.49 10.82 3.13
C TYR A 72 1.41 9.84 1.97
N GLU A 73 2.18 8.75 2.06
CA GLU A 73 2.23 7.70 1.06
C GLU A 73 2.54 6.34 1.71
N PHE A 74 1.89 5.30 1.19
CA PHE A 74 2.16 3.90 1.45
C PHE A 74 2.49 3.22 0.12
N THR A 75 3.65 2.56 0.03
CA THR A 75 4.11 1.89 -1.18
C THR A 75 4.21 0.37 -0.97
N ASN A 76 4.45 -0.39 -2.05
CA ASN A 76 4.62 -1.84 -2.00
C ASN A 76 3.43 -2.61 -1.40
N LEU A 77 2.22 -2.07 -1.56
CA LEU A 77 0.99 -2.69 -1.09
C LEU A 77 0.52 -3.75 -2.09
N ASP A 78 0.06 -4.90 -1.62
CA ASP A 78 -0.51 -5.93 -2.49
C ASP A 78 -1.80 -5.43 -3.14
N ARG A 79 -1.93 -5.56 -4.46
CA ARG A 79 -3.18 -5.19 -5.14
C ARG A 79 -4.32 -6.16 -4.82
N TYR A 80 -3.98 -7.42 -4.55
CA TYR A 80 -4.95 -8.51 -4.40
C TYR A 80 -4.66 -9.35 -3.15
N GLN A 81 -5.72 -9.79 -2.47
CA GLN A 81 -5.70 -10.80 -1.43
C GLN A 81 -6.63 -11.93 -1.84
N ASN A 82 -6.12 -13.17 -1.90
CA ASN A 82 -6.89 -14.36 -2.31
C ASN A 82 -7.62 -14.16 -3.66
N GLY A 83 -6.95 -13.52 -4.62
CA GLY A 83 -7.48 -13.27 -5.97
C GLY A 83 -8.53 -12.15 -6.08
N LYS A 84 -8.86 -11.45 -4.98
CA LYS A 84 -9.78 -10.29 -4.98
C LYS A 84 -9.01 -8.99 -4.72
N PRO A 85 -9.40 -7.86 -5.35
CA PRO A 85 -8.81 -6.55 -5.04
C PRO A 85 -8.92 -6.23 -3.56
N ILE A 86 -7.86 -5.66 -2.98
CA ILE A 86 -7.88 -5.15 -1.61
C ILE A 86 -8.46 -3.73 -1.63
N GLU A 87 -9.43 -3.47 -0.77
CA GLU A 87 -9.91 -2.11 -0.51
C GLU A 87 -9.02 -1.45 0.54
N TYR A 88 -8.21 -0.48 0.13
CA TYR A 88 -7.38 0.30 1.03
C TYR A 88 -8.07 1.61 1.42
N THR A 89 -8.11 1.89 2.72
CA THR A 89 -8.63 3.15 3.27
C THR A 89 -7.65 3.67 4.33
N VAL A 90 -7.80 4.94 4.72
CA VAL A 90 -7.00 5.55 5.79
C VAL A 90 -7.87 6.04 6.94
N LYS A 91 -7.30 6.11 8.14
CA LYS A 91 -7.93 6.66 9.35
C LYS A 91 -6.97 7.58 10.09
#